data_AF-A0A5E7Z396-F1
#
_entry.id   AF-A0A5E7Z396-F1
#
_cell.length_a   1.000
_cell.length_b   1.000
_cell.length_c   1.000
_cell.angle_alpha   90.00
_cell.angle_beta   90.00
_cell.angle_gamma   90.00
#
_symmetry.space_group_name_H-M   'P 1'
#
loop_
_entity.id
_entity.type
_entity.pdbx_description
1 polymer ?
#
loop_
_entity_poly.entity_id
_entity_poly.type
_entity_poly.pdbx_seq_one_letter_code
_entity_poly.pdbx_strand_id
1 'polypeptide(L)'
;MNIEGVSHSNIRTLNRTGSVKDSVPTIHAYAIQSYQELGPVDGADATGTYDPFGKVSPTAATFSVAPPNGYEIYMPVRAGYSSNNLAIAITDPSAEPFSSGKTKSEVVDAARKAIDSKLARLNESEQPFRPKTNEGVDWYTVFGDLDRRALSAIRTDESGFFLSVEKEIARTIMTQQQSLAMGMYHGPKRLAGTYADMEDLDPSNHMAVGKAGALWLDRVSQEEKTTSSDWMEQRAAAQYLYENAARQTGASPEDLSSGFGFVDMLLQAYSELEQLGDGYELNYLPAYQKAWQMFVDQVPTEQTASTTLFF
;
A
#
# COMPACT_ATOMS: atom_id res chain seq x y z
N MET A 1 -45.31 20.42 -0.17
CA MET A 1 -44.93 19.61 -1.34
C MET A 1 -43.68 20.24 -1.94
N ASN A 2 -42.70 19.39 -2.22
CA ASN A 2 -41.37 19.60 -2.79
C ASN A 2 -40.24 20.04 -1.83
N ILE A 3 -39.14 19.30 -2.00
CA ILE A 3 -38.10 18.85 -1.07
C ILE A 3 -36.78 18.90 -1.88
N GLU A 4 -35.66 19.22 -1.20
CA GLU A 4 -34.22 18.93 -1.51
C GLU A 4 -33.58 19.49 -2.80
N GLY A 5 -32.31 19.96 -2.85
CA GLY A 5 -31.33 20.32 -1.82
C GLY A 5 -30.48 19.18 -1.24
N VAL A 6 -29.33 18.84 -1.84
CA VAL A 6 -28.12 18.48 -1.07
C VAL A 6 -26.82 18.81 -1.84
N SER A 7 -25.95 19.60 -1.20
CA SER A 7 -24.58 19.90 -1.57
C SER A 7 -23.66 19.07 -0.67
N HIS A 8 -22.84 18.18 -1.23
CA HIS A 8 -21.92 17.33 -0.47
C HIS A 8 -20.49 17.85 -0.56
N SER A 9 -20.12 18.68 0.41
CA SER A 9 -18.73 19.01 0.73
C SER A 9 -18.71 19.36 2.20
N ASN A 10 -18.00 18.59 3.02
CA ASN A 10 -17.35 18.96 4.30
C ASN A 10 -17.12 17.71 5.16
N ILE A 11 -15.95 17.07 5.02
CA ILE A 11 -15.39 16.31 6.15
C ILE A 11 -14.56 17.29 6.97
N ARG A 12 -15.25 18.00 7.87
CA ARG A 12 -14.64 18.64 9.04
C ARG A 12 -14.81 17.68 10.21
N THR A 13 -13.70 17.19 10.75
CA THR A 13 -13.65 16.58 12.08
C THR A 13 -13.96 17.65 13.13
N LEU A 14 -15.21 17.71 13.56
CA LEU A 14 -15.61 18.42 14.78
C LEU A 14 -15.96 17.39 15.84
N ASN A 15 -15.11 17.32 16.87
CA ASN A 15 -15.44 16.70 18.15
C ASN A 15 -16.51 17.55 18.86
N ARG A 16 -17.76 17.07 18.97
CA ARG A 16 -18.60 17.32 20.15
C ARG A 16 -19.81 16.38 20.23
N THR A 17 -19.82 15.59 21.30
CA THR A 17 -20.98 15.08 22.08
C THR A 17 -22.13 14.39 21.34
N GLY A 18 -22.24 13.07 21.53
CA GLY A 18 -23.52 12.35 21.53
C GLY A 18 -23.58 11.07 20.69
N SER A 19 -23.32 9.94 21.34
CA SER A 19 -23.83 8.58 21.08
C SER A 19 -23.46 7.82 19.80
N VAL A 20 -23.05 6.57 20.05
CA VAL A 20 -22.75 5.41 19.18
C VAL A 20 -21.52 5.60 18.27
N LYS A 21 -20.34 5.25 18.80
CA LYS A 21 -19.14 5.10 17.98
C LYS A 21 -18.92 3.61 17.72
N ASP A 22 -18.96 3.24 16.46
CA ASP A 22 -18.53 1.94 15.95
C ASP A 22 -17.09 1.66 16.40
N SER A 23 -16.92 0.61 17.20
CA SER A 23 -15.66 0.08 17.72
C SER A 23 -14.86 -0.69 16.65
N VAL A 24 -14.92 -0.24 15.39
CA VAL A 24 -14.09 -0.83 14.33
C VAL A 24 -12.65 -0.37 14.57
N PRO A 25 -11.67 -1.29 14.71
CA PRO A 25 -10.26 -0.96 14.70
C PRO A 25 -10.02 -0.04 13.52
N THR A 26 -9.30 1.06 13.77
CA THR A 26 -8.82 1.89 12.68
C THR A 26 -7.91 1.00 11.84
N ILE A 27 -8.41 0.40 10.74
CA ILE A 27 -7.56 0.10 9.59
C ILE A 27 -6.79 1.40 9.43
N HIS A 28 -5.48 1.38 9.58
CA HIS A 28 -4.65 2.58 9.58
C HIS A 28 -4.92 3.39 8.31
N ALA A 29 -5.96 4.22 8.35
CA ALA A 29 -6.43 5.12 7.34
C ALA A 29 -5.59 6.40 7.41
N TYR A 30 -4.28 6.22 7.66
CA TYR A 30 -3.25 7.17 7.30
C TYR A 30 -3.11 7.13 5.77
N ALA A 31 -4.18 7.47 5.06
CA ALA A 31 -4.16 7.60 3.60
C ALA A 31 -4.89 8.85 3.10
N ILE A 32 -5.61 9.58 3.97
CA ILE A 32 -6.32 10.80 3.55
C ILE A 32 -5.55 12.09 3.89
N GLN A 33 -4.60 12.07 4.83
CA GLN A 33 -3.94 13.30 5.29
C GLN A 33 -2.71 13.75 4.49
N SER A 34 -2.05 12.89 3.73
CA SER A 34 -0.77 13.27 3.09
C SER A 34 -0.89 14.28 1.95
N TYR A 35 -2.09 14.47 1.38
CA TYR A 35 -2.33 15.46 0.33
C TYR A 35 -2.87 16.81 0.82
N GLN A 36 -3.38 16.89 2.07
CA GLN A 36 -4.02 18.10 2.60
C GLN A 36 -3.05 19.10 3.25
N GLU A 37 -1.82 18.70 3.61
CA GLU A 37 -0.85 19.59 4.26
C GLU A 37 0.03 20.42 3.31
N LEU A 38 -0.07 20.21 2.00
CA LEU A 38 0.69 20.99 1.03
C LEU A 38 -0.21 22.09 0.46
N GLY A 39 0.01 23.30 0.95
CA GLY A 39 -0.70 24.54 0.56
C GLY A 39 -0.65 24.82 -0.95
N PRO A 40 -1.34 25.89 -1.40
CA PRO A 40 -1.50 26.16 -2.82
C PRO A 40 -0.14 26.49 -3.44
N VAL A 41 0.19 25.86 -4.57
CA VAL A 41 1.34 26.27 -5.38
C VAL A 41 0.88 26.46 -6.81
N ASP A 42 0.91 27.71 -7.24
CA ASP A 42 0.83 28.14 -8.63
C ASP A 42 1.99 27.52 -9.42
N GLY A 43 1.68 26.88 -10.55
CA GLY A 43 2.69 26.28 -11.41
C GLY A 43 2.08 25.34 -12.42
N ALA A 44 1.51 25.91 -13.48
CA ALA A 44 1.07 25.17 -14.65
C ALA A 44 2.29 24.74 -15.48
N ASP A 45 3.03 23.74 -15.00
CA ASP A 45 4.06 23.07 -15.80
C ASP A 45 3.56 21.66 -16.18
N ALA A 46 3.55 21.44 -17.49
CA ALA A 46 2.93 20.36 -18.23
C ALA A 46 2.96 18.98 -17.54
N THR A 47 1.81 18.55 -17.05
CA THR A 47 1.52 17.13 -16.84
C THR A 47 1.51 16.45 -18.20
N GLY A 48 2.35 15.44 -18.39
CA GLY A 48 2.46 14.72 -19.66
C GLY A 48 1.11 14.14 -20.09
N THR A 49 0.69 14.43 -21.31
CA THR A 49 -0.45 13.77 -21.97
C THR A 49 -0.17 12.28 -22.08
N TYR A 50 -1.01 11.47 -21.43
CA TYR A 50 -1.05 10.02 -21.59
C TYR A 50 -1.29 9.66 -23.05
N ASP A 51 -0.43 8.83 -23.64
CA ASP A 51 -0.67 8.17 -24.93
C ASP A 51 -1.46 6.87 -24.68
N PRO A 52 -2.77 6.83 -24.99
CA PRO A 52 -3.60 5.66 -24.76
C PRO A 52 -3.26 4.47 -25.66
N PHE A 53 -2.25 4.57 -26.54
CA PHE A 53 -1.86 3.52 -27.49
C PHE A 53 -0.52 2.83 -27.18
N GLY A 54 0.12 3.12 -26.03
CA GLY A 54 1.23 2.32 -25.50
C GLY A 54 2.49 2.27 -26.37
N LYS A 55 2.74 3.28 -27.22
CA LYS A 55 3.93 3.32 -28.09
C LYS A 55 5.01 4.26 -27.56
N VAL A 56 5.61 3.90 -26.44
CA VAL A 56 6.94 4.41 -26.07
C VAL A 56 7.73 3.32 -25.37
N SER A 57 8.75 2.79 -26.05
CA SER A 57 9.71 1.85 -25.47
C SER A 57 10.66 2.59 -24.51
N PRO A 58 10.78 2.18 -23.24
CA PRO A 58 11.84 2.68 -22.37
C PRO A 58 13.12 1.88 -22.65
N THR A 59 14.17 2.54 -23.12
CA THR A 59 15.51 1.95 -23.14
C THR A 59 16.16 2.06 -21.76
N ALA A 60 16.69 0.91 -21.30
CA ALA A 60 17.68 0.64 -20.25
C ALA A 60 17.21 0.51 -18.78
N ALA A 61 16.71 -0.68 -18.41
CA ALA A 61 17.46 -1.79 -17.78
C ALA A 61 16.73 -3.12 -18.15
N THR A 62 17.39 -4.28 -18.12
CA THR A 62 16.79 -5.56 -18.57
C THR A 62 15.79 -6.11 -17.54
N PHE A 63 14.56 -5.61 -17.53
CA PHE A 63 13.43 -6.17 -16.79
C PHE A 63 12.21 -6.26 -17.69
N SER A 64 11.27 -7.15 -17.36
CA SER A 64 10.01 -7.22 -18.10
C SER A 64 9.14 -6.03 -17.72
N VAL A 65 8.40 -5.46 -18.67
CA VAL A 65 7.36 -4.47 -18.37
C VAL A 65 6.02 -5.17 -18.39
N ALA A 66 5.21 -5.03 -17.34
CA ALA A 66 3.87 -5.57 -17.30
C ALA A 66 2.99 -4.95 -18.42
N PRO A 67 2.03 -5.72 -18.97
CA PRO A 67 1.02 -5.16 -19.86
C PRO A 67 0.27 -4.01 -19.19
N PRO A 68 -0.14 -2.97 -19.93
CA PRO A 68 -0.94 -1.88 -19.36
C PRO A 68 -2.24 -2.39 -18.73
N ASN A 69 -2.63 -1.82 -17.59
CA ASN A 69 -3.82 -2.23 -16.85
C ASN A 69 -4.82 -1.09 -16.55
N GLY A 70 -4.52 0.13 -16.98
CA GLY A 70 -5.39 1.29 -16.82
C GLY A 70 -5.21 2.05 -15.50
N TYR A 71 -4.50 1.47 -14.52
CA TYR A 71 -4.23 2.13 -13.25
C TYR A 71 -2.99 3.04 -13.26
N GLU A 72 -2.24 3.08 -14.37
CA GLU A 72 -1.06 3.96 -14.52
C GLU A 72 -1.43 5.44 -14.36
N ILE A 73 -2.69 5.80 -14.65
CA ILE A 73 -3.21 7.16 -14.50
C ILE A 73 -3.10 7.68 -13.05
N TYR A 74 -3.10 6.78 -12.07
CA TYR A 74 -2.97 7.09 -10.64
C TYR A 74 -1.51 7.16 -10.17
N MET A 75 -0.55 6.80 -11.04
CA MET A 75 0.88 6.77 -10.76
C MET A 75 1.63 7.54 -11.86
N PRO A 76 1.42 8.88 -11.96
CA PRO A 76 1.94 9.67 -13.07
C PRO A 76 3.47 9.71 -13.05
N VAL A 77 4.09 9.65 -14.22
CA VAL A 77 5.56 9.67 -14.40
C VAL A 77 5.98 10.80 -15.33
N ARG A 78 7.27 11.15 -15.30
CA ARG A 78 7.86 12.04 -16.31
C ARG A 78 7.81 11.39 -17.69
N ALA A 79 7.83 12.22 -18.74
CA ALA A 79 7.84 11.75 -20.12
C ALA A 79 9.04 10.82 -20.38
N GLY A 80 8.79 9.68 -21.03
CA GLY A 80 9.82 8.66 -21.32
C GLY A 80 10.04 7.64 -20.22
N TYR A 81 9.27 7.70 -19.13
CA TYR A 81 9.25 6.71 -18.04
C TYR A 81 7.92 5.95 -18.04
N SER A 82 7.85 4.86 -17.27
CA SER A 82 6.66 4.04 -17.10
C SER A 82 6.48 3.69 -15.62
N SER A 83 5.22 3.52 -15.19
CA SER A 83 4.83 3.02 -13.88
C SER A 83 4.04 1.71 -13.96
N ASN A 84 4.08 1.01 -15.10
CA ASN A 84 3.27 -0.19 -15.34
C ASN A 84 3.54 -1.29 -14.30
N ASN A 85 4.80 -1.48 -13.91
CA ASN A 85 5.18 -2.49 -12.91
C ASN A 85 4.69 -2.13 -11.50
N LEU A 86 4.49 -0.84 -11.22
CA LEU A 86 3.82 -0.39 -10.00
C LEU A 86 2.31 -0.57 -10.11
N ALA A 87 1.71 -0.17 -11.22
CA ALA A 87 0.26 -0.19 -11.42
C ALA A 87 -0.30 -1.62 -11.45
N ILE A 88 0.44 -2.59 -12.00
CA ILE A 88 -0.02 -4.00 -12.09
C ILE A 88 -0.35 -4.60 -10.73
N ALA A 89 0.33 -4.16 -9.66
CA ALA A 89 0.12 -4.67 -8.31
C ALA A 89 -1.30 -4.38 -7.77
N ILE A 90 -2.02 -3.41 -8.33
CA ILE A 90 -3.40 -3.12 -7.94
C ILE A 90 -4.32 -4.29 -8.29
N THR A 91 -4.14 -4.88 -9.48
CA THR A 91 -4.94 -6.01 -9.97
C THR A 91 -4.29 -7.37 -9.69
N ASP A 92 -2.97 -7.41 -9.65
CA ASP A 92 -2.16 -8.60 -9.42
C ASP A 92 -0.91 -8.30 -8.60
N PRO A 93 -1.00 -8.30 -7.26
CA PRO A 93 0.16 -8.04 -6.40
C PRO A 93 1.20 -9.17 -6.41
N SER A 94 0.90 -10.30 -7.06
CA SER A 94 1.84 -11.41 -7.28
C SER A 94 2.67 -11.25 -8.56
N ALA A 95 2.34 -10.26 -9.40
CA ALA A 95 3.11 -9.99 -10.61
C ALA A 95 4.51 -9.49 -10.24
N GLU A 96 5.53 -10.24 -10.67
CA GLU A 96 6.93 -9.94 -10.38
C GLU A 96 7.77 -9.66 -11.66
N PRO A 97 7.36 -8.72 -12.53
CA PRO A 97 8.07 -8.44 -13.77
C PRO A 97 9.53 -7.95 -13.54
N PHE A 98 9.82 -7.41 -12.36
CA PHE A 98 11.16 -6.98 -11.93
C PHE A 98 11.88 -8.05 -11.10
N SER A 99 11.18 -8.66 -10.15
CA SER A 99 11.73 -9.55 -9.11
C SER A 99 11.76 -11.03 -9.51
N SER A 100 11.12 -11.41 -10.62
CA SER A 100 11.01 -12.82 -11.04
C SER A 100 12.37 -13.50 -11.12
N GLY A 101 12.43 -14.70 -10.53
CA GLY A 101 13.59 -15.58 -10.51
C GLY A 101 14.74 -15.11 -9.60
N LYS A 102 14.56 -14.04 -8.82
CA LYS A 102 15.59 -13.49 -7.93
C LYS A 102 15.35 -13.92 -6.48
N THR A 103 16.43 -14.12 -5.73
CA THR A 103 16.45 -14.19 -4.27
C THR A 103 16.20 -12.81 -3.64
N LYS A 104 15.85 -12.76 -2.35
CA LYS A 104 15.66 -11.50 -1.62
C LYS A 104 16.86 -10.54 -1.75
N SER A 105 18.09 -11.03 -1.62
CA SER A 105 19.30 -10.22 -1.76
C SER A 105 19.47 -9.68 -3.18
N GLU A 106 19.20 -10.50 -4.20
CA GLU A 106 19.27 -10.08 -5.60
C GLU A 106 18.18 -9.05 -5.94
N VAL A 107 17.00 -9.14 -5.33
CA VAL A 107 15.93 -8.13 -5.46
C VAL A 107 16.40 -6.79 -4.88
N VAL A 108 16.99 -6.80 -3.67
CA VAL A 108 17.56 -5.60 -3.02
C VAL A 108 18.64 -4.95 -3.89
N ASP A 109 19.61 -5.75 -4.36
CA ASP A 109 20.70 -5.26 -5.21
C ASP A 109 20.20 -4.70 -6.54
N ALA A 110 19.25 -5.39 -7.17
CA ALA A 110 18.66 -4.94 -8.43
C ALA A 110 17.88 -3.62 -8.22
N ALA A 111 17.11 -3.51 -7.15
CA ALA A 111 16.32 -2.33 -6.83
C ALA A 111 17.21 -1.11 -6.59
N ARG A 112 18.30 -1.26 -5.83
CA ARG A 112 19.30 -0.20 -5.62
C ARG A 112 19.88 0.30 -6.95
N LYS A 113 20.33 -0.62 -7.80
CA LYS A 113 20.86 -0.30 -9.14
C LYS A 113 19.84 0.41 -10.03
N ALA A 114 18.57 -0.02 -9.99
CA ALA A 114 17.50 0.60 -10.77
C ALA A 114 17.25 2.05 -10.32
N ILE A 115 17.13 2.27 -9.01
CA ILE A 115 16.93 3.62 -8.44
C ILE A 115 18.12 4.52 -8.77
N ASP A 116 19.36 4.05 -8.56
CA ASP A 116 20.57 4.83 -8.84
C ASP A 116 20.69 5.22 -10.32
N SER A 117 20.40 4.28 -11.21
CA SER A 117 20.36 4.52 -12.66
C SER A 117 19.34 5.61 -13.02
N LYS A 118 18.13 5.54 -12.45
CA LYS A 118 17.08 6.56 -12.69
C LYS A 118 17.50 7.92 -12.15
N LEU A 119 18.03 7.99 -10.92
CA LEU A 119 18.49 9.23 -10.31
C LEU A 119 19.64 9.87 -11.13
N ALA A 120 20.58 9.07 -11.62
CA ALA A 120 21.66 9.55 -12.49
C ALA A 120 21.10 10.16 -13.79
N ARG A 121 20.17 9.47 -14.46
CA ARG A 121 19.51 9.99 -15.68
C ARG A 121 18.74 11.29 -15.44
N LEU A 122 18.07 11.41 -14.29
CA LEU A 122 17.37 12.65 -13.93
C LEU A 122 18.36 13.81 -13.72
N ASN A 123 19.49 13.56 -13.06
CA ASN A 123 20.54 14.56 -12.87
C ASN A 123 21.19 14.99 -14.19
N GLU A 124 21.41 14.06 -15.13
CA GLU A 124 21.93 14.36 -16.48
C GLU A 124 20.96 15.20 -17.32
N SER A 125 19.65 15.04 -17.10
CA SER A 125 18.60 15.76 -17.84
C SER A 125 18.37 17.22 -17.40
N GLU A 126 19.22 17.76 -16.51
CA GLU A 126 19.05 19.07 -15.84
C GLU A 126 17.74 19.22 -15.04
N GLN A 127 17.02 18.13 -14.83
CA GLN A 127 15.81 18.06 -14.02
C GLN A 127 16.03 17.08 -12.87
N PRO A 128 16.77 17.46 -11.81
CA PRO A 128 17.09 16.55 -10.72
C PRO A 128 15.82 16.02 -10.03
N PHE A 129 15.98 14.90 -9.32
CA PHE A 129 14.91 14.33 -8.51
C PHE A 129 14.46 15.32 -7.43
N ARG A 130 13.15 15.55 -7.34
CA ARG A 130 12.50 16.39 -6.35
C ARG A 130 11.54 15.51 -5.53
N PRO A 131 11.85 15.22 -4.25
CA PRO A 131 10.98 14.37 -3.43
C PRO A 131 9.62 15.03 -3.15
N LYS A 132 9.47 16.33 -3.36
CA LYS A 132 8.21 17.07 -3.25
C LYS A 132 7.76 17.54 -4.63
N THR A 133 7.33 16.61 -5.47
CA THR A 133 6.67 16.94 -6.74
C THR A 133 5.16 16.93 -6.59
N ASN A 134 4.49 17.71 -7.44
CA ASN A 134 3.05 17.63 -7.56
C ASN A 134 2.65 16.17 -7.86
N GLU A 135 1.70 15.64 -7.09
CA GLU A 135 1.14 14.30 -7.29
C GLU A 135 2.18 13.16 -7.32
N GLY A 136 3.36 13.34 -6.69
CA GLY A 136 4.36 12.29 -6.53
C GLY A 136 5.08 11.86 -7.81
N VAL A 137 5.01 12.64 -8.90
CA VAL A 137 5.53 12.28 -10.23
C VAL A 137 6.96 11.73 -10.20
N ASP A 138 7.84 12.35 -9.43
CA ASP A 138 9.24 11.92 -9.36
C ASP A 138 9.42 10.59 -8.64
N TRP A 139 8.53 10.25 -7.70
CA TRP A 139 8.56 8.96 -7.01
C TRP A 139 8.26 7.84 -8.00
N TYR A 140 7.15 7.95 -8.73
CA TYR A 140 6.78 6.95 -9.74
C TYR A 140 7.78 6.91 -10.90
N THR A 141 8.43 8.03 -11.21
CA THR A 141 9.49 8.07 -12.24
C THR A 141 10.70 7.22 -11.85
N VAL A 142 11.13 7.33 -10.58
CA VAL A 142 12.29 6.61 -10.06
C VAL A 142 11.98 5.16 -9.71
N PHE A 143 10.80 4.90 -9.15
CA PHE A 143 10.38 3.57 -8.68
C PHE A 143 9.57 2.78 -9.72
N GLY A 144 9.22 3.39 -10.86
CA GLY A 144 8.25 2.87 -11.83
C GLY A 144 8.55 1.49 -12.44
N ASP A 145 9.82 1.08 -12.41
CA ASP A 145 10.30 -0.20 -12.92
C ASP A 145 10.13 -1.34 -11.91
N LEU A 146 9.97 -1.01 -10.62
CA LEU A 146 9.89 -1.95 -9.52
C LEU A 146 8.50 -2.59 -9.44
N ASP A 147 8.43 -3.79 -8.87
CA ASP A 147 7.18 -4.46 -8.53
C ASP A 147 6.94 -4.49 -7.01
N ARG A 148 5.78 -5.00 -6.59
CA ARG A 148 5.37 -5.01 -5.18
C ARG A 148 6.38 -5.70 -4.26
N ARG A 149 6.99 -6.79 -4.73
CA ARG A 149 7.99 -7.54 -3.99
C ARG A 149 9.27 -6.71 -3.81
N ALA A 150 9.72 -6.01 -4.84
CA ALA A 150 10.86 -5.10 -4.74
C ALA A 150 10.58 -3.93 -3.78
N LEU A 151 9.39 -3.33 -3.81
CA LEU A 151 9.01 -2.29 -2.86
C LEU A 151 9.02 -2.81 -1.41
N SER A 152 8.49 -4.02 -1.19
CA SER A 152 8.51 -4.64 0.14
C SER A 152 9.94 -4.90 0.61
N ALA A 153 10.83 -5.35 -0.29
CA ALA A 153 12.24 -5.57 0.02
C ALA A 153 12.97 -4.26 0.38
N ILE A 154 12.67 -3.15 -0.32
CA ILE A 154 13.20 -1.81 0.02
C ILE A 154 12.73 -1.39 1.41
N ARG A 155 11.42 -1.47 1.66
CA ARG A 155 10.81 -1.03 2.91
C ARG A 155 11.34 -1.82 4.11
N THR A 156 11.55 -3.13 3.96
CA THR A 156 12.02 -4.03 5.02
C THR A 156 13.54 -4.24 5.04
N ASP A 157 14.28 -3.50 4.21
CA ASP A 157 15.74 -3.58 4.22
C ASP A 157 16.32 -3.10 5.56
N GLU A 158 17.25 -3.85 6.11
CA GLU A 158 18.02 -3.49 7.30
C GLU A 158 19.50 -3.27 7.00
N SER A 159 19.95 -3.54 5.76
CA SER A 159 21.36 -3.40 5.36
C SER A 159 21.85 -1.94 5.29
N GLY A 160 20.91 -0.99 5.15
CA GLY A 160 21.21 0.43 5.00
C GLY A 160 21.44 0.87 3.55
N PHE A 161 21.10 0.01 2.57
CA PHE A 161 21.21 0.33 1.13
C PHE A 161 20.21 1.38 0.68
N PHE A 162 19.08 1.51 1.38
CA PHE A 162 18.05 2.49 1.08
C PHE A 162 17.95 3.57 2.15
N LEU A 163 17.85 4.81 1.70
CA LEU A 163 17.61 5.98 2.54
C LEU A 163 16.21 5.90 3.16
N SER A 164 16.01 6.54 4.31
CA SER A 164 14.69 6.59 4.97
C SER A 164 13.59 7.14 4.05
N VAL A 165 13.92 8.13 3.20
CA VAL A 165 12.97 8.67 2.22
C VAL A 165 12.59 7.66 1.13
N GLU A 166 13.51 6.79 0.72
CA GLU A 166 13.23 5.75 -0.29
C GLU A 166 12.36 4.64 0.31
N LYS A 167 12.59 4.28 1.57
CA LYS A 167 11.72 3.35 2.32
C LYS A 167 10.31 3.91 2.49
N GLU A 168 10.19 5.20 2.79
CA GLU A 168 8.89 5.87 2.94
C GLU A 168 8.15 6.00 1.60
N ILE A 169 8.86 6.29 0.51
CA ILE A 169 8.29 6.28 -0.85
C ILE A 169 7.78 4.87 -1.18
N ALA A 170 8.59 3.84 -0.95
CA ALA A 170 8.17 2.46 -1.18
C ALA A 170 6.92 2.09 -0.38
N ARG A 171 6.89 2.43 0.92
CA ARG A 171 5.71 2.25 1.78
C ARG A 171 4.49 2.98 1.23
N THR A 172 4.64 4.24 0.82
CA THR A 172 3.51 5.04 0.32
C THR A 172 2.94 4.46 -0.97
N ILE A 173 3.80 4.03 -1.91
CA ILE A 173 3.36 3.37 -3.15
C ILE A 173 2.65 2.05 -2.84
N MET A 174 3.17 1.26 -1.90
CA MET A 174 2.53 0.01 -1.46
C MET A 174 1.13 0.26 -0.88
N THR A 175 0.98 1.28 -0.03
CA THR A 175 -0.32 1.71 0.53
C THR A 175 -1.28 2.16 -0.57
N GLN A 176 -0.78 2.89 -1.58
CA GLN A 176 -1.59 3.29 -2.73
C GLN A 176 -2.10 2.08 -3.52
N GLN A 177 -1.23 1.12 -3.81
CA GLN A 177 -1.59 -0.10 -4.56
C GLN A 177 -2.73 -0.85 -3.86
N GLN A 178 -2.61 -1.03 -2.54
CA GLN A 178 -3.65 -1.68 -1.75
C GLN A 178 -4.94 -0.86 -1.68
N SER A 179 -4.84 0.47 -1.49
CA SER A 179 -6.02 1.35 -1.41
C SER A 179 -6.86 1.23 -2.68
N LEU A 180 -6.22 1.36 -3.85
CA LEU A 180 -6.88 1.25 -5.14
C LEU A 180 -7.47 -0.16 -5.35
N ALA A 181 -6.78 -1.21 -4.92
CA ALA A 181 -7.29 -2.59 -5.00
C ALA A 181 -8.52 -2.84 -4.11
N MET A 182 -8.67 -2.05 -3.05
CA MET A 182 -9.81 -2.07 -2.15
C MET A 182 -10.96 -1.16 -2.60
N GLY A 183 -10.85 -0.52 -3.78
CA GLY A 183 -11.81 0.47 -4.25
C GLY A 183 -11.73 1.80 -3.50
N MET A 184 -10.62 2.06 -2.78
CA MET A 184 -10.40 3.31 -2.06
C MET A 184 -9.50 4.22 -2.87
N TYR A 185 -9.98 5.43 -3.15
CA TYR A 185 -9.22 6.37 -3.95
C TYR A 185 -7.87 6.71 -3.32
N HIS A 186 -6.78 6.47 -4.04
CA HIS A 186 -5.47 6.97 -3.72
C HIS A 186 -4.75 7.38 -4.99
N GLY A 187 -4.56 8.68 -5.19
CA GLY A 187 -3.89 9.16 -6.37
C GLY A 187 -3.96 10.67 -6.56
N PRO A 188 -3.73 11.13 -7.79
CA PRO A 188 -3.62 12.54 -8.12
C PRO A 188 -4.88 13.36 -7.83
N LYS A 189 -4.77 14.55 -7.22
CA LYS A 189 -5.97 15.35 -6.84
C LYS A 189 -6.92 15.59 -8.02
N ARG A 190 -6.38 15.76 -9.22
CA ARG A 190 -7.16 15.98 -10.45
C ARG A 190 -8.11 14.83 -10.83
N LEU A 191 -7.87 13.61 -10.35
CA LEU A 191 -8.68 12.41 -10.66
C LEU A 191 -9.62 12.00 -9.52
N ALA A 192 -9.56 12.67 -8.35
CA ALA A 192 -10.34 12.27 -7.17
C ALA A 192 -11.86 12.29 -7.43
N GLY A 193 -12.34 13.26 -8.23
CA GLY A 193 -13.76 13.40 -8.55
C GLY A 193 -14.29 12.38 -9.56
N THR A 194 -13.43 11.67 -10.29
CA THR A 194 -13.85 10.72 -11.34
C THR A 194 -13.71 9.27 -10.90
N TYR A 195 -13.06 9.00 -9.78
CA TYR A 195 -12.80 7.63 -9.32
C TYR A 195 -14.07 6.90 -8.85
N ALA A 196 -14.96 7.60 -8.13
CA ALA A 196 -16.22 7.03 -7.64
C ALA A 196 -17.15 6.57 -8.78
N ASP A 197 -16.99 7.14 -9.98
CA ASP A 197 -17.76 6.76 -11.17
C ASP A 197 -17.15 5.57 -11.92
N MET A 198 -15.91 5.18 -11.60
CA MET A 198 -15.14 4.17 -12.33
C MET A 198 -15.13 2.78 -11.69
N GLU A 199 -15.45 2.65 -10.40
CA GLU A 199 -15.28 1.41 -9.64
C GLU A 199 -16.60 0.87 -9.11
N ASP A 200 -16.81 -0.44 -9.21
CA ASP A 200 -18.00 -1.15 -8.71
C ASP A 200 -18.00 -1.33 -7.18
N LEU A 201 -16.96 -0.85 -6.48
CA LEU A 201 -16.78 -0.97 -5.03
C LEU A 201 -17.07 0.36 -4.33
N ASP A 202 -18.21 0.42 -3.63
CA ASP A 202 -18.55 1.52 -2.73
C ASP A 202 -17.63 1.50 -1.48
N PRO A 203 -16.80 2.54 -1.23
CA PRO A 203 -15.92 2.60 -0.06
C PRO A 203 -16.66 2.53 1.29
N SER A 204 -17.95 2.86 1.32
CA SER A 204 -18.79 2.75 2.52
C SER A 204 -19.24 1.30 2.80
N ASN A 205 -19.11 0.40 1.82
CA ASN A 205 -19.37 -1.01 1.98
C ASN A 205 -18.16 -1.70 2.60
N HIS A 206 -18.02 -1.57 3.93
CA HIS A 206 -16.94 -2.15 4.72
C HIS A 206 -16.78 -3.67 4.51
N MET A 207 -17.87 -4.40 4.24
CA MET A 207 -17.80 -5.83 3.92
C MET A 207 -17.07 -6.05 2.59
N ALA A 208 -17.45 -5.34 1.52
CA ALA A 208 -16.78 -5.47 0.22
C ALA A 208 -15.31 -5.02 0.28
N VAL A 209 -15.04 -3.87 0.93
CA VAL A 209 -13.70 -3.31 1.11
C VAL A 209 -12.79 -4.26 1.91
N GLY A 210 -13.27 -4.78 3.04
CA GLY A 210 -12.53 -5.73 3.87
C GLY A 210 -12.20 -7.04 3.14
N LYS A 211 -13.18 -7.58 2.40
CA LYS A 211 -12.98 -8.79 1.59
C LYS A 211 -11.95 -8.56 0.48
N ALA A 212 -12.06 -7.46 -0.26
CA ALA A 212 -11.10 -7.10 -1.30
C ALA A 212 -9.68 -6.97 -0.75
N GLY A 213 -9.53 -6.27 0.39
CA GLY A 213 -8.24 -6.10 1.06
C GLY A 213 -7.62 -7.42 1.53
N ALA A 214 -8.42 -8.29 2.16
CA ALA A 214 -7.95 -9.60 2.62
C ALA A 214 -7.47 -10.48 1.45
N LEU A 215 -8.28 -10.61 0.40
CA LEU A 215 -7.95 -11.42 -0.78
C LEU A 215 -6.77 -10.85 -1.57
N TRP A 216 -6.63 -9.53 -1.64
CA TRP A 216 -5.47 -8.89 -2.27
C TRP A 216 -4.18 -9.15 -1.48
N LEU A 217 -4.22 -8.98 -0.16
CA LEU A 217 -3.09 -9.26 0.73
C LEU A 217 -2.72 -10.75 0.74
N ASP A 218 -3.66 -11.66 0.46
CA ASP A 218 -3.36 -13.09 0.29
C ASP A 218 -2.59 -13.41 -0.99
N ARG A 219 -2.50 -12.47 -1.93
CA ARG A 219 -1.78 -12.64 -3.20
C ARG A 219 -0.39 -12.00 -3.22
N VAL A 220 0.01 -11.24 -2.20
CA VAL A 220 1.38 -10.70 -2.13
C VAL A 220 2.43 -11.82 -2.01
N SER A 221 3.70 -11.47 -2.19
CA SER A 221 4.80 -12.45 -2.13
C SER A 221 4.88 -13.14 -0.76
N GLN A 222 5.33 -14.40 -0.75
CA GLN A 222 5.52 -15.14 0.50
C GLN A 222 6.50 -14.43 1.44
N GLU A 223 7.53 -13.79 0.88
CA GLU A 223 8.49 -12.98 1.65
C GLU A 223 7.81 -11.84 2.40
N GLU A 224 6.87 -11.13 1.77
CA GLU A 224 6.12 -10.07 2.46
C GLU A 224 5.26 -10.64 3.59
N LYS A 225 4.59 -11.77 3.37
CA LYS A 225 3.74 -12.42 4.39
C LYS A 225 4.49 -12.87 5.63
N THR A 226 5.76 -13.25 5.49
CA THR A 226 6.56 -13.82 6.59
C THR A 226 7.59 -12.87 7.19
N THR A 227 7.84 -11.71 6.56
CA THR A 227 8.86 -10.77 7.06
C THR A 227 8.31 -9.36 7.31
N SER A 228 7.05 -9.08 6.95
CA SER A 228 6.41 -7.81 7.25
C SER A 228 5.38 -7.91 8.38
N SER A 229 5.65 -7.25 9.50
CA SER A 229 4.62 -7.01 10.51
C SER A 229 3.45 -6.19 9.97
N ASP A 230 3.72 -5.20 9.09
CA ASP A 230 2.66 -4.38 8.48
C ASP A 230 1.66 -5.24 7.68
N TRP A 231 2.12 -6.24 6.90
CA TRP A 231 1.25 -7.19 6.22
C TRP A 231 0.38 -7.95 7.20
N MET A 232 0.98 -8.50 8.27
CA MET A 232 0.27 -9.25 9.31
C MET A 232 -0.89 -8.40 9.89
N GLU A 233 -0.59 -7.16 10.30
CA GLU A 233 -1.58 -6.26 10.88
C GLU A 233 -2.67 -5.86 9.87
N GLN A 234 -2.28 -5.46 8.66
CA GLN A 234 -3.22 -5.06 7.61
C GLN A 234 -4.13 -6.22 7.20
N ARG A 235 -3.60 -7.45 7.13
CA ARG A 235 -4.34 -8.64 6.73
C ARG A 235 -5.37 -9.04 7.79
N ALA A 236 -4.99 -8.97 9.06
CA ALA A 236 -5.92 -9.18 10.17
C ALA A 236 -6.99 -8.08 10.21
N ALA A 237 -6.61 -6.81 10.06
CA ALA A 237 -7.54 -5.68 10.08
C ALA A 237 -8.55 -5.72 8.92
N ALA A 238 -8.13 -6.11 7.71
CA ALA A 238 -9.01 -6.27 6.56
C ALA A 238 -10.06 -7.38 6.79
N GLN A 239 -9.64 -8.53 7.35
CA GLN A 239 -10.56 -9.61 7.68
C GLN A 239 -11.50 -9.23 8.84
N TYR A 240 -11.00 -8.56 9.89
CA TYR A 240 -11.84 -8.08 10.96
C TYR A 240 -12.91 -7.10 10.43
N LEU A 241 -12.55 -6.17 9.54
CA LEU A 241 -13.50 -5.26 8.90
C LEU A 241 -14.60 -6.02 8.15
N TYR A 242 -14.23 -7.04 7.36
CA TYR A 242 -15.17 -7.88 6.63
C TYR A 242 -16.13 -8.61 7.58
N GLU A 243 -15.58 -9.35 8.54
CA GLU A 243 -16.36 -10.18 9.46
C GLU A 243 -17.27 -9.34 10.34
N ASN A 244 -16.78 -8.19 10.82
CA ASN A 244 -17.57 -7.29 11.64
C ASN A 244 -18.74 -6.68 10.85
N ALA A 245 -18.49 -6.21 9.62
CA ALA A 245 -19.55 -5.70 8.76
C ALA A 245 -20.59 -6.77 8.38
N ALA A 246 -20.14 -8.01 8.14
CA ALA A 246 -21.04 -9.14 7.92
C ALA A 246 -21.92 -9.42 9.15
N ARG A 247 -21.33 -9.45 10.36
CA ARG A 247 -22.09 -9.62 11.61
C ARG A 247 -23.12 -8.50 11.83
N GLN A 248 -22.74 -7.24 11.61
CA GLN A 248 -23.63 -6.09 11.76
C GLN A 248 -24.82 -6.12 10.80
N THR A 249 -24.66 -6.71 9.61
CA THR A 249 -25.72 -6.87 8.61
C THR A 249 -26.50 -8.19 8.76
N GLY A 250 -26.18 -9.00 9.77
CA GLY A 250 -26.80 -10.31 10.00
C GLY A 250 -26.40 -11.38 8.99
N ALA A 251 -25.39 -11.13 8.16
CA ALA A 251 -24.83 -12.09 7.24
C ALA A 251 -23.91 -13.08 7.97
N SER A 252 -23.85 -14.33 7.48
CA SER A 252 -22.80 -15.26 7.88
C SER A 252 -21.56 -14.97 7.03
N PRO A 253 -20.42 -14.57 7.64
CA PRO A 253 -19.21 -14.29 6.87
C PRO A 253 -18.69 -15.57 6.21
N GLU A 254 -18.15 -15.44 5.00
CA GLU A 254 -17.34 -16.47 4.37
C GLU A 254 -16.05 -16.68 5.19
N ASP A 255 -15.48 -17.88 5.09
CA ASP A 255 -14.17 -18.15 5.68
C ASP A 255 -13.08 -17.46 4.85
N LEU A 256 -12.49 -16.40 5.41
CA LEU A 256 -11.35 -15.68 4.86
C LEU A 256 -10.06 -15.98 5.61
N SER A 257 -9.92 -17.16 6.23
CA SER A 257 -8.70 -17.54 6.96
C SER A 257 -7.45 -17.43 6.08
N SER A 258 -6.43 -16.73 6.58
CA SER A 258 -5.15 -16.53 5.85
C SER A 258 -4.25 -17.77 5.87
N GLY A 259 -4.51 -18.72 6.76
CA GLY A 259 -3.64 -19.88 7.05
C GLY A 259 -2.45 -19.57 7.97
N PHE A 260 -2.31 -18.34 8.46
CA PHE A 260 -1.27 -17.94 9.41
C PHE A 260 -1.84 -17.77 10.82
N GLY A 261 -1.40 -18.60 11.76
CA GLY A 261 -1.91 -18.57 13.14
C GLY A 261 -1.67 -17.25 13.88
N PHE A 262 -0.66 -16.46 13.48
CA PHE A 262 -0.45 -15.12 14.05
C PHE A 262 -1.55 -14.13 13.60
N VAL A 263 -2.14 -14.30 12.42
CA VAL A 263 -3.29 -13.49 11.96
C VAL A 263 -4.51 -13.85 12.79
N ASP A 264 -4.73 -15.14 13.06
CA ASP A 264 -5.84 -15.60 13.91
C ASP A 264 -5.74 -15.02 15.33
N MET A 265 -4.52 -14.94 15.88
CA MET A 265 -4.29 -14.29 17.18
C MET A 265 -4.53 -12.77 17.15
N LEU A 266 -4.24 -12.08 16.05
CA LEU A 266 -4.61 -10.67 15.92
C LEU A 266 -6.14 -10.46 15.82
N LEU A 267 -6.85 -11.34 15.10
CA LEU A 267 -8.31 -11.32 15.04
C LEU A 267 -8.94 -11.55 16.42
N GLN A 268 -8.36 -12.46 17.19
CA GLN A 268 -8.74 -12.65 18.59
C GLN A 268 -8.47 -11.38 19.42
N ALA A 269 -7.31 -10.73 19.25
CA ALA A 269 -7.00 -9.49 19.95
C ALA A 269 -7.99 -8.35 19.65
N TYR A 270 -8.41 -8.20 18.39
CA TYR A 270 -9.46 -7.23 18.04
C TYR A 270 -10.80 -7.54 18.72
N SER A 271 -11.17 -8.82 18.77
CA SER A 271 -12.39 -9.26 19.43
C SER A 271 -12.34 -9.05 20.96
N GLU A 272 -11.18 -9.29 21.58
CA GLU A 272 -10.93 -9.00 23.00
C GLU A 272 -11.03 -7.49 23.30
N LEU A 273 -10.42 -6.65 22.45
CA LEU A 273 -10.48 -5.20 22.59
C LEU A 273 -11.91 -4.68 22.55
N GLU A 274 -12.71 -5.19 21.60
CA GLU A 274 -14.13 -4.83 21.47
C GLU A 274 -14.94 -5.21 22.72
N GLN A 275 -14.66 -6.36 23.33
CA GLN A 275 -15.34 -6.81 24.56
C GLN A 275 -14.94 -5.99 25.79
N LEU A 276 -13.67 -5.58 25.88
CA LEU A 276 -13.15 -4.80 27.00
C LEU A 276 -13.61 -3.34 26.96
N GLY A 277 -13.82 -2.78 25.76
CA GLY A 277 -14.28 -1.42 25.56
C GLY A 277 -13.22 -0.35 25.83
N ASP A 278 -13.68 0.86 26.18
CA ASP A 278 -12.81 2.04 26.32
C ASP A 278 -11.75 1.88 27.43
N GLY A 279 -10.54 2.40 27.17
CA GLY A 279 -9.44 2.44 28.14
C GLY A 279 -8.45 1.26 28.05
N TYR A 280 -8.66 0.35 27.10
CA TYR A 280 -7.72 -0.73 26.78
C TYR A 280 -7.01 -0.42 25.46
N GLU A 281 -5.73 -0.83 25.37
CA GLU A 281 -4.94 -0.71 24.15
C GLU A 281 -4.61 -2.10 23.61
N LEU A 282 -4.65 -2.23 22.29
CA LEU A 282 -4.44 -3.49 21.57
C LEU A 282 -3.10 -4.16 21.92
N ASN A 283 -2.04 -3.36 22.05
CA ASN A 283 -0.67 -3.82 22.35
C ASN A 283 -0.49 -4.48 23.72
N TYR A 284 -1.41 -4.25 24.66
CA TYR A 284 -1.40 -4.86 25.98
C TYR A 284 -2.23 -6.15 26.08
N LEU A 285 -2.94 -6.52 25.02
CA LEU A 285 -3.75 -7.73 25.02
C LEU A 285 -2.87 -8.99 24.86
N PRO A 286 -3.12 -10.05 25.65
CA PRO A 286 -2.35 -11.30 25.54
C PRO A 286 -2.37 -11.91 24.14
N ALA A 287 -3.51 -11.85 23.44
CA ALA A 287 -3.63 -12.36 22.07
C ALA A 287 -2.74 -11.58 21.09
N TYR A 288 -2.64 -10.25 21.25
CA TYR A 288 -1.76 -9.43 20.43
C TYR A 288 -0.29 -9.77 20.66
N GLN A 289 0.14 -9.86 21.92
CA GLN A 289 1.52 -10.22 22.26
C GLN A 289 1.89 -11.61 21.74
N LYS A 290 0.96 -12.56 21.82
CA LYS A 290 1.14 -13.90 21.27
C LYS A 290 1.22 -13.90 19.75
N ALA A 291 0.43 -13.08 19.05
CA ALA A 291 0.54 -12.92 17.60
C ALA A 291 1.95 -12.47 17.19
N TRP A 292 2.49 -11.45 17.86
CA TRP A 292 3.84 -10.96 17.62
C TRP A 292 4.91 -11.99 17.92
N GLN A 293 4.78 -12.73 19.03
CA GLN A 293 5.69 -13.83 19.35
C GLN A 293 5.68 -14.88 18.23
N MET A 294 4.50 -15.32 17.79
CA MET A 294 4.36 -16.30 16.70
C MET A 294 4.92 -15.78 15.38
N PHE A 295 4.75 -14.50 15.08
CA PHE A 295 5.30 -13.87 13.88
C PHE A 295 6.84 -13.87 13.89
N VAL A 296 7.44 -13.47 15.01
CA VAL A 296 8.90 -13.49 15.18
C VAL A 296 9.46 -14.92 15.13
N ASP A 297 8.77 -15.89 15.74
CA ASP A 297 9.19 -17.29 15.76
C ASP A 297 9.08 -17.98 14.38
N GLN A 298 8.28 -17.43 13.47
CA GLN A 298 8.10 -17.95 12.11
C GLN A 298 9.21 -17.51 11.14
N VAL A 299 10.03 -16.51 11.50
CA VAL A 299 11.15 -16.07 10.68
C VAL A 299 12.20 -17.19 10.63
N PRO A 300 12.49 -17.78 9.45
CA PRO A 300 13.50 -18.84 9.35
C PRO A 300 14.86 -18.35 9.86
N THR A 301 15.54 -19.18 10.65
CA THR A 301 16.83 -18.87 11.29
C THR A 301 18.01 -18.76 10.30
N GLU A 302 17.75 -18.68 8.99
CA GLU A 302 18.77 -18.47 7.95
C GLU A 302 19.15 -16.98 7.83
N GLN A 303 19.54 -16.36 8.95
CA GLN A 303 20.36 -15.15 8.97
C GLN A 303 21.43 -15.15 10.09
N THR A 304 21.63 -16.27 10.78
CA THR A 304 22.79 -16.47 11.67
C THR A 304 23.85 -17.33 11.00
N ALA A 305 24.51 -16.80 9.97
CA ALA A 305 25.75 -17.37 9.45
C ALA A 305 26.68 -16.27 8.88
N SER A 306 27.16 -15.38 9.76
CA SER A 306 28.51 -14.79 9.67
C SER A 306 28.76 -13.86 10.86
N THR A 307 28.81 -14.42 12.06
CA THR A 307 29.67 -13.88 13.12
C THR A 307 30.67 -14.97 13.49
N THR A 308 31.59 -15.24 12.56
CA THR A 308 32.81 -15.95 12.91
C THR A 308 33.57 -15.05 13.88
N LEU A 309 33.55 -15.44 15.15
CA LEU A 309 34.49 -15.03 16.19
C LEU A 309 35.91 -14.99 15.62
N PHE A 310 36.53 -13.82 15.64
CA PHE A 310 37.98 -13.73 15.78
C PHE A 310 38.26 -13.23 17.19
N PHE A 311 38.92 -14.12 17.95
CA PHE A 311 39.60 -13.83 19.20
C PHE A 311 40.75 -12.83 18.98
#